data_AF-A0A968UFJ0-F1
#
_entry.id   AF-A0A968UFJ0-F1
#
_cell.length_a   1.000
_cell.length_b   1.000
_cell.length_c   1.000
_cell.angle_alpha   90.00
_cell.angle_beta   90.00
_cell.angle_gamma   90.00
#
_symmetry.space_group_name_H-M   'P 1'
#
loop_
_entity.id
_entity.type
_entity.pdbx_description
1 polymer ?
#
loop_
_entity_poly.entity_id
_entity_poly.type
_entity_poly.pdbx_seq_one_letter_code
_entity_poly.pdbx_strand_id
1 'polypeptide(L)'
;MKLAPVALPVVQLAADLGSSASKLFYRVQSDQCAPIWMGAEVVDGLSSVVLSGLSTAGRPQDTAWLELDEDVVMVGEAAKAFLEVNSLSMRRRFIS
;
A
#
# COMPACT_ATOMS: atom_id res chain seq x y z
N MET A 1 -21.31 -37.65 -3.49
CA MET A 1 -20.24 -36.72 -3.92
C MET A 1 -19.33 -36.45 -2.72
N LYS A 2 -18.03 -36.72 -2.83
CA LYS A 2 -17.05 -36.36 -1.79
C LYS A 2 -16.45 -35.01 -2.19
N LEU A 3 -16.62 -33.97 -1.37
CA LEU A 3 -15.95 -32.69 -1.58
C LEU A 3 -14.44 -32.92 -1.44
N ALA A 4 -13.66 -32.49 -2.43
CA ALA A 4 -12.21 -32.52 -2.33
C ALA A 4 -11.77 -31.52 -1.24
N PRO A 5 -10.78 -31.85 -0.40
CA PRO A 5 -10.24 -30.90 0.56
C PRO A 5 -9.63 -29.72 -0.20
N VAL A 6 -10.08 -28.52 0.12
CA VAL A 6 -9.48 -27.27 -0.37
C VAL A 6 -8.15 -27.13 0.37
N ALA A 7 -7.04 -27.15 -0.37
CA ALA A 7 -5.73 -26.87 0.20
C ALA A 7 -5.72 -25.45 0.79
N LEU A 8 -5.06 -25.28 1.94
CA LEU A 8 -4.89 -23.96 2.53
C LEU A 8 -4.12 -23.06 1.54
N PRO A 9 -4.58 -21.82 1.31
CA PRO A 9 -3.84 -20.90 0.45
C PRO A 9 -2.51 -20.55 1.12
N VAL A 10 -1.40 -20.89 0.47
CA VAL A 10 -0.05 -20.56 0.94
C VAL A 10 0.55 -19.52 0.01
N VAL A 11 0.96 -18.39 0.56
CA VAL A 11 1.79 -17.40 -0.13
C VAL A 11 3.21 -17.52 0.39
N GLN A 12 4.17 -17.72 -0.51
CA GLN A 12 5.58 -17.66 -0.16
C GLN A 12 6.10 -16.26 -0.45
N LEU A 13 6.79 -15.67 0.51
CA LEU A 13 7.27 -14.29 0.45
C LEU A 13 8.75 -14.24 0.80
N ALA A 14 9.53 -13.51 0.01
CA ALA A 14 10.86 -13.05 0.36
C ALA A 14 10.87 -11.52 0.29
N ALA A 15 11.43 -10.86 1.30
CA ALA A 15 11.44 -9.41 1.38
C ALA A 15 12.80 -8.85 1.80
N ASP A 16 13.16 -7.71 1.21
CA ASP A 16 14.25 -6.83 1.62
C ASP A 16 13.61 -5.50 2.07
N LEU A 17 13.71 -5.22 3.36
CA LEU A 17 13.06 -4.07 4.02
C LEU A 17 14.09 -2.99 4.31
N GLY A 18 14.32 -2.13 3.33
CA GLY A 18 15.23 -1.01 3.44
C GLY A 18 14.57 0.23 4.06
N SER A 19 15.39 1.14 4.59
CA SER A 19 14.92 2.42 5.16
C SER A 19 14.29 3.35 4.13
N SER A 20 14.60 3.18 2.84
CA SER A 20 14.08 4.03 1.74
C SER A 20 13.01 3.34 0.90
N ALA A 21 13.00 2.01 0.88
CA ALA A 21 12.09 1.22 0.06
C ALA A 21 12.05 -0.23 0.54
N SER A 22 10.90 -0.86 0.34
CA SER A 22 10.70 -2.30 0.53
C SER A 22 10.59 -3.00 -0.83
N LYS A 23 11.29 -4.13 -0.96
CA LYS A 23 11.25 -4.99 -2.14
C LYS A 23 10.75 -6.35 -1.74
N LEU A 24 9.70 -6.82 -2.38
CA LEU A 24 9.07 -8.09 -2.09
C LEU A 24 9.01 -8.96 -3.34
N PHE A 25 9.23 -10.26 -3.17
CA PHE A 25 8.94 -11.28 -4.16
C PHE A 25 7.94 -12.24 -3.54
N TYR A 26 6.79 -12.40 -4.18
CA TYR A 26 5.78 -13.34 -3.70
C TYR A 26 5.44 -14.40 -4.74
N ARG A 27 5.04 -15.57 -4.24
CA ARG A 27 4.63 -16.72 -5.03
C ARG A 27 3.32 -17.29 -4.49
N VAL A 28 2.32 -17.35 -5.37
CA VAL A 28 1.01 -18.00 -5.12
C VAL A 28 0.91 -19.36 -5.82
N GLN A 29 1.56 -19.50 -6.99
CA GLN A 29 1.63 -20.74 -7.78
C GLN A 29 3.09 -21.06 -8.09
N SER A 30 3.48 -22.34 -8.18
CA SER A 30 4.90 -22.75 -8.19
C SER A 30 5.75 -22.15 -9.31
N ASP A 31 5.13 -21.74 -10.41
CA ASP A 31 5.72 -21.16 -11.62
C ASP A 31 5.62 -19.62 -11.71
N GLN A 32 4.97 -18.97 -10.74
CA GLN A 32 4.79 -17.52 -10.73
C GLN A 32 5.58 -16.87 -9.60
N CYS A 33 6.48 -15.95 -9.95
CA CYS A 33 7.13 -15.06 -8.99
C CYS A 33 6.89 -13.62 -9.42
N ALA A 34 6.19 -12.86 -8.58
CA ALA A 34 5.84 -11.48 -8.87
C ALA A 34 6.62 -10.53 -7.94
N PRO A 35 7.38 -9.58 -8.49
CA PRO A 35 8.06 -8.56 -7.69
C PRO A 35 7.12 -7.40 -7.36
N ILE A 36 7.23 -6.87 -6.15
CA ILE A 36 6.61 -5.61 -5.71
C ILE A 36 7.71 -4.72 -5.14
N TRP A 37 7.77 -3.48 -5.59
CA TRP A 37 8.59 -2.41 -5.01
C TRP A 37 7.69 -1.31 -4.51
N MET A 38 7.93 -0.89 -3.26
CA MET A 38 7.19 0.18 -2.59
C MET A 38 8.18 1.10 -1.88
N GLY A 39 7.91 2.41 -1.92
CA GLY A 39 8.60 3.37 -1.08
C GLY A 39 8.34 3.12 0.41
N ALA A 40 9.17 3.70 1.28
CA ALA A 40 9.06 3.55 2.73
C ALA A 40 8.13 4.58 3.39
N GLU A 41 7.47 5.43 2.59
CA GLU A 41 6.56 6.45 3.08
C GLU A 41 5.33 5.81 3.74
N VAL A 42 4.93 6.37 4.89
CA VAL A 42 3.75 5.96 5.66
C VAL A 42 3.04 7.21 6.15
N VAL A 43 1.71 7.20 6.06
CA VAL A 43 0.84 8.20 6.69
C VAL A 43 -0.24 7.45 7.46
N ASP A 44 -0.35 7.73 8.75
CA ASP A 44 -1.29 7.09 9.67
C ASP A 44 -2.33 8.08 10.23
N GLY A 45 -3.28 7.57 11.03
CA GLY A 45 -4.31 8.36 11.68
C GLY A 45 -5.29 9.05 10.74
N LEU A 46 -5.48 8.50 9.52
CA LEU A 46 -6.39 9.08 8.53
C LEU A 46 -7.79 8.53 8.72
N SER A 47 -8.80 9.39 8.51
CA SER A 47 -10.19 8.91 8.39
C SER A 47 -10.42 8.23 7.04
N SER A 48 -11.31 7.23 7.02
CA SER A 48 -11.75 6.53 5.80
C SER A 48 -12.31 7.45 4.69
N VAL A 49 -12.73 8.67 5.03
CA VAL A 49 -13.15 9.70 4.06
C VAL A 49 -12.05 9.99 3.03
N VAL A 50 -10.77 9.91 3.42
CA VAL A 50 -9.63 10.17 2.55
C VAL A 50 -9.54 9.17 1.38
N LEU A 51 -10.07 7.95 1.56
CA LEU A 51 -10.05 6.91 0.52
C LEU A 51 -10.89 7.27 -0.71
N SER A 52 -11.91 8.14 -0.56
CA SER A 52 -12.76 8.58 -1.67
C SER A 52 -12.01 9.36 -2.76
N GLY A 53 -10.85 9.92 -2.42
CA GLY A 53 -9.99 10.66 -3.35
C GLY A 53 -8.87 9.83 -3.98
N LEU A 54 -8.74 8.54 -3.64
CA LEU A 54 -7.70 7.69 -4.19
C LEU A 54 -8.04 7.30 -5.63
N SER A 55 -7.09 7.56 -6.54
CA SER A 55 -7.13 7.03 -7.89
C SER A 55 -7.08 5.51 -7.86
N THR A 56 -7.76 4.84 -8.80
CA THR A 56 -7.58 3.40 -9.07
C THR A 56 -6.69 3.15 -10.29
N ALA A 57 -6.18 4.22 -10.90
CA ALA A 57 -5.26 4.12 -12.03
C ALA A 57 -3.85 3.80 -11.56
N GLY A 58 -3.12 3.01 -12.35
CA GLY A 58 -1.75 2.60 -12.05
C GLY A 58 -1.65 1.13 -11.66
N ARG A 59 -0.55 0.77 -11.00
CA ARG A 59 -0.35 -0.59 -10.49
C ARG A 59 -1.02 -0.70 -9.13
N PRO A 60 -1.51 -1.89 -8.71
CA PRO A 60 -2.19 -2.05 -7.42
C PRO A 60 -1.40 -1.52 -6.21
N GLN A 61 -0.07 -1.61 -6.22
CA GLN A 61 0.77 -1.12 -5.14
C GLN A 61 0.91 0.41 -5.08
N ASP A 62 0.59 1.13 -6.16
CA ASP A 62 0.72 2.58 -6.22
C ASP A 62 -0.39 3.27 -5.39
N THR A 63 -1.45 2.53 -5.07
CA THR A 63 -2.64 3.00 -4.34
C THR A 63 -2.85 2.21 -3.05
N ALA A 64 -1.78 1.63 -2.50
CA ALA A 64 -1.83 0.76 -1.34
C ALA A 64 -2.15 1.51 -0.04
N TRP A 65 -3.10 0.95 0.72
CA TRP A 65 -3.48 1.38 2.06
C TRP A 65 -3.97 0.17 2.85
N LEU A 66 -4.08 0.34 4.16
CA LEU A 66 -4.62 -0.64 5.09
C LEU A 66 -5.49 0.08 6.12
N GLU A 67 -6.57 -0.56 6.53
CA GLU A 67 -7.46 -0.07 7.59
C GLU A 67 -7.15 -0.86 8.88
N LEU A 68 -6.82 -0.13 9.95
CA LEU A 68 -6.59 -0.65 11.29
C LEU A 68 -7.60 -0.01 12.23
N ASP A 69 -8.59 -0.80 12.65
CA ASP A 69 -9.71 -0.33 13.48
C ASP A 69 -10.46 0.85 12.85
N GLU A 70 -10.30 2.06 13.40
CA GLU A 70 -10.94 3.29 12.90
C GLU A 70 -10.01 4.14 12.03
N ASP A 71 -8.75 3.74 11.90
CA ASP A 71 -7.70 4.48 11.21
C ASP A 71 -7.35 3.86 9.85
N VAL A 72 -7.09 4.72 8.89
CA VAL A 72 -6.49 4.38 7.60
C VAL A 72 -5.01 4.72 7.65
N VAL A 73 -4.21 3.77 7.18
CA VAL A 73 -2.77 3.93 6.95
C VAL A 73 -2.50 3.82 5.45
N MET A 74 -1.95 4.88 4.87
CA MET A 74 -1.43 4.87 3.50
C MET A 74 0.04 4.47 3.51
N VAL A 75 0.49 3.76 2.47
CA VAL A 75 1.88 3.32 2.32
C VAL A 75 2.42 3.58 0.92
N GLY A 76 3.74 3.76 0.82
CA GLY A 76 4.45 3.93 -0.45
C GLY A 76 3.98 5.15 -1.25
N GLU A 77 3.70 4.95 -2.53
CA GLU A 77 3.38 6.07 -3.44
C GLU A 77 2.11 6.82 -3.03
N ALA A 78 1.10 6.12 -2.49
CA ALA A 78 -0.12 6.75 -1.98
C ALA A 78 0.16 7.70 -0.81
N ALA A 79 0.97 7.25 0.16
CA ALA A 79 1.42 8.06 1.30
C ALA A 79 2.23 9.27 0.84
N LYS A 80 3.17 9.06 -0.09
CA LYS A 80 3.99 10.12 -0.66
C LYS A 80 3.14 11.19 -1.36
N ALA A 81 2.23 10.78 -2.24
CA ALA A 81 1.35 11.70 -2.96
C ALA A 81 0.46 12.50 -1.99
N PHE A 82 -0.07 11.85 -0.95
CA PHE A 82 -0.84 12.53 0.10
C PHE A 82 -0.01 13.60 0.81
N LEU A 83 1.22 13.27 1.23
CA LEU A 83 2.12 14.21 1.90
C LEU A 83 2.49 15.39 1.00
N GLU A 84 2.77 15.15 -0.29
CA GLU A 84 3.09 16.21 -1.25
C GLU A 84 1.93 17.20 -1.41
N VAL A 85 0.70 16.71 -1.62
CA VAL A 85 -0.50 17.57 -1.74
C VAL A 85 -0.76 18.37 -0.47
N ASN A 86 -0.63 17.75 0.70
CA ASN A 86 -0.89 18.43 1.97
C ASN A 86 0.24 19.39 2.37
N SER A 87 1.49 19.12 1.98
CA SER A 87 2.62 20.02 2.20
C SER A 87 2.48 21.33 1.39
N LEU A 88 1.97 21.23 0.15
CA LEU A 88 1.65 22.39 -0.69
C LEU A 88 0.50 23.22 -0.10
N SER A 89 -0.49 22.54 0.48
CA SER A 89 -1.64 23.18 1.14
C SER A 89 -1.24 23.96 2.40
N MET A 90 -0.26 23.48 3.17
CA MET A 90 0.27 24.23 4.31
C MET A 90 1.05 25.48 3.89
N ARG A 91 1.88 25.42 2.83
CA ARG A 91 2.63 26.59 2.37
C ARG A 91 1.75 27.75 1.92
N ARG A 92 0.55 27.49 1.37
CA ARG A 92 -0.40 28.54 1.00
C ARG A 92 -0.98 29.31 2.19
N ARG A 93 -1.10 28.69 3.37
CA ARG A 93 -1.64 29.34 4.57
C ARG A 93 -0.66 30.29 5.27
N PHE A 94 0.63 30.21 4.97
CA PHE A 94 1.66 31.09 5.57
C PHE A 94 1.98 32.33 4.72
N ILE A 95 1.32 32.52 3.58
CA ILE A 95 1.55 33.64 2.65
C ILE A 95 0.24 34.44 2.41
N SER A 96 -0.72 34.35 3.33
CA SER A 96 -1.96 35.13 3.32
C SER A 96 -2.02 36.09 4.49
#